data_AF-A0A8S4SG58-F1
#
_entry.id   AF-A0A8S4SG58-F1
#
_cell.length_a   1.000
_cell.length_b   1.000
_cell.length_c   1.000
_cell.angle_alpha   90.00
_cell.angle_beta   90.00
_cell.angle_gamma   90.00
#
_symmetry.space_group_name_H-M   'P 1'
#
loop_
_entity.id
_entity.type
_entity.pdbx_description
1 polymer ?
#
loop_
_entity_poly.entity_id
_entity_poly.type
_entity_poly.pdbx_seq_one_letter_code
_entity_poly.pdbx_strand_id
1 'polypeptide(L)'
;LAICPAILQLLLLPACPESPRYLLITRQWEEEARRALRRLRASNQVEEDIEEMRAEERAQQAEASISMWELLCSPTLRAPLLIGVVMQLSQQLSGINAVFYYSTSLFTSSGLTDESAKFATMGIGAIMVGMTLVSLPLMDRTGRRTLHLYGLGGMFIFSIFITISFLIKVCLINQYFIGMLKNSVGLHKWIK
;
A
#
# COMPACT_ATOMS: atom_id res chain seq x y z
N LEU A 1 -10.23 16.96 12.43
CA LEU A 1 -10.80 16.16 11.31
C LEU A 1 -10.98 14.66 11.64
N ALA A 2 -10.05 13.99 12.34
CA ALA A 2 -10.12 12.54 12.59
C ALA A 2 -11.28 12.06 13.51
N ILE A 3 -11.92 12.98 14.25
CA ILE A 3 -13.03 12.65 15.16
C ILE A 3 -14.31 12.29 14.38
N CYS A 4 -14.55 12.93 13.24
CA CYS A 4 -15.75 12.68 12.43
C CYS A 4 -15.87 11.23 11.95
N PRO A 5 -14.86 10.62 11.29
CA PRO A 5 -14.94 9.22 10.89
C PRO A 5 -14.99 8.26 12.08
N ALA A 6 -14.34 8.59 13.21
CA ALA A 6 -14.39 7.74 14.40
C ALA A 6 -15.81 7.69 15.03
N ILE A 7 -16.49 8.84 15.15
CA ILE A 7 -17.88 8.89 15.62
C ILE A 7 -18.79 8.15 14.64
N LEU A 8 -18.61 8.38 13.34
CA LEU A 8 -19.38 7.68 12.30
C LEU A 8 -19.21 6.16 12.41
N GLN A 9 -17.96 5.69 12.58
CA GLN A 9 -17.67 4.27 12.77
C GLN A 9 -18.32 3.72 14.05
N LEU A 10 -18.27 4.46 15.16
CA LEU A 10 -18.91 4.06 16.42
C LEU A 10 -20.43 3.90 16.28
N LEU A 11 -21.07 4.77 15.50
CA LEU A 11 -22.52 4.70 15.25
C LEU A 11 -22.89 3.59 14.26
N LEU A 12 -22.03 3.28 13.28
CA LEU A 12 -22.28 2.28 12.24
C LEU A 12 -21.94 0.85 12.68
N LEU A 13 -20.92 0.64 13.52
CA LEU A 13 -20.49 -0.69 13.94
C LEU A 13 -21.61 -1.54 14.57
N PRO A 14 -22.49 -1.01 15.45
CA PRO A 14 -23.62 -1.77 15.97
C PRO A 14 -24.64 -2.21 14.91
N ALA A 15 -24.68 -1.54 13.76
CA ALA A 15 -25.57 -1.91 12.66
C ALA A 15 -25.00 -3.05 11.80
N CYS A 16 -23.68 -3.24 11.79
CA CYS A 16 -23.01 -4.31 11.05
C CYS A 16 -23.23 -5.67 11.73
N PRO A 17 -23.55 -6.73 10.97
CA PRO A 17 -23.58 -8.07 11.55
C PRO A 17 -22.19 -8.46 12.05
N GLU A 18 -22.15 -9.17 13.17
CA GLU A 18 -20.91 -9.76 13.67
C GLU A 18 -20.44 -10.89 12.75
N SER A 19 -19.14 -11.21 12.78
CA SER A 19 -18.55 -12.20 11.87
C SER A 19 -19.23 -13.57 12.03
N PRO A 20 -19.88 -14.13 10.99
CA PRO A 20 -20.55 -15.43 11.08
C PRO A 20 -19.61 -16.54 11.52
N ARG A 21 -18.35 -16.49 11.08
CA ARG A 21 -17.30 -17.44 11.46
C ARG A 21 -16.97 -17.36 12.96
N TYR A 22 -16.92 -16.15 13.53
CA TYR A 22 -16.69 -15.96 14.96
C TYR A 22 -17.88 -16.48 15.80
N LEU A 23 -19.11 -16.18 15.37
CA LEU A 23 -20.32 -16.67 16.03
C LEU A 23 -20.42 -18.20 16.00
N LEU A 24 -20.07 -18.81 14.86
CA LEU A 24 -20.13 -20.26 14.68
C LEU A 24 -19.01 -20.99 15.44
N ILE A 25 -17.74 -20.60 15.24
CA ILE A 25 -16.58 -21.34 15.74
C ILE A 25 -16.27 -20.98 17.20
N THR A 26 -16.23 -19.68 17.54
CA THR A 26 -15.80 -19.24 18.87
C THR A 26 -16.94 -19.21 19.89
N ARG A 27 -18.12 -18.72 19.49
CA ARG A 27 -19.29 -18.62 20.38
C ARG A 27 -20.20 -19.85 20.35
N GLN A 28 -20.07 -20.72 19.33
CA GLN A 28 -20.92 -21.90 19.11
C GLN A 28 -22.42 -21.53 19.00
N TRP A 29 -22.72 -20.33 18.47
CA TRP A 29 -24.07 -19.80 18.28
C TRP A 29 -24.50 -19.91 16.81
N GLU A 30 -24.86 -21.12 16.41
CA GLU A 30 -25.14 -21.49 15.02
C GLU A 30 -26.31 -20.69 14.41
N GLU A 31 -27.41 -20.51 15.14
CA GLU A 31 -28.56 -19.74 14.64
C GLU A 31 -28.26 -18.26 14.43
N GLU A 32 -27.40 -17.67 15.28
CA GLU A 32 -26.97 -16.29 15.10
C GLU A 32 -26.00 -16.15 13.94
N ALA A 33 -25.08 -17.13 13.77
CA ALA A 33 -24.21 -17.20 12.60
C ALA A 33 -25.01 -17.31 11.30
N ARG A 34 -26.04 -18.17 11.26
CA ARG A 34 -26.97 -18.28 10.11
C ARG A 34 -27.68 -16.95 9.86
N ARG A 35 -28.20 -16.27 10.88
CA ARG A 35 -28.85 -14.95 10.73
C ARG A 35 -27.90 -13.89 10.19
N ALA A 36 -26.67 -13.83 10.71
CA ALA A 36 -25.63 -12.91 10.26
C ALA A 36 -25.25 -13.18 8.79
N LEU A 37 -25.10 -14.45 8.41
CA LEU A 37 -24.74 -14.86 7.05
C LEU A 37 -25.87 -14.59 6.05
N ARG A 38 -27.14 -14.83 6.43
CA ARG A 38 -28.31 -14.47 5.61
C ARG A 38 -28.38 -12.97 5.36
N ARG A 39 -28.04 -12.16 6.36
CA ARG A 39 -27.97 -10.69 6.22
C ARG A 39 -26.82 -10.25 5.30
N LEU A 40 -25.68 -10.94 5.34
CA LEU A 40 -24.51 -10.62 4.52
C LEU A 40 -24.67 -11.04 3.06
N ARG A 41 -25.20 -12.26 2.81
CA ARG A 41 -25.44 -12.78 1.45
C ARG A 41 -26.76 -12.33 0.83
N ALA A 42 -27.66 -11.73 1.62
CA ALA A 42 -29.04 -11.44 1.22
C ALA A 42 -29.76 -12.67 0.64
N SER A 43 -29.41 -13.88 1.11
CA SER A 43 -29.95 -15.16 0.65
C SER A 43 -30.25 -16.07 1.84
N ASN A 44 -31.27 -16.92 1.69
CA ASN A 44 -31.61 -17.94 2.69
C ASN A 44 -30.79 -19.22 2.53
N GLN A 45 -30.10 -19.40 1.41
CA GLN A 45 -29.21 -20.54 1.14
C GLN A 45 -27.83 -20.25 1.74
N VAL A 46 -27.67 -20.57 3.02
CA VAL A 46 -26.43 -20.33 3.79
C VAL A 46 -25.81 -21.63 4.31
N GLU A 47 -26.47 -22.77 4.10
CA GLU A 47 -26.07 -24.04 4.71
C GLU A 47 -24.75 -24.57 4.14
N GLU A 48 -24.50 -24.33 2.84
CA GLU A 48 -23.23 -24.68 2.20
C GLU A 48 -22.04 -23.96 2.85
N ASP A 49 -22.18 -22.67 3.15
CA ASP A 49 -21.13 -21.87 3.79
C ASP A 49 -20.91 -22.27 5.24
N ILE A 50 -21.99 -22.66 5.94
CA ILE A 50 -21.91 -23.16 7.32
C ILE A 50 -21.12 -24.47 7.34
N GLU A 51 -21.40 -25.38 6.41
CA GLU A 51 -20.67 -26.63 6.28
C GLU A 51 -19.21 -26.42 5.82
N GLU A 52 -18.96 -25.47 4.92
CA GLU A 52 -17.60 -25.06 4.52
C GLU A 52 -16.81 -24.56 5.74
N MET A 53 -17.39 -23.64 6.53
CA MET A 53 -16.74 -23.13 7.75
C MET A 53 -16.46 -24.24 8.78
N ARG A 54 -17.35 -25.25 8.90
CA ARG A 54 -17.12 -26.42 9.77
C ARG A 54 -16.05 -27.36 9.24
N ALA A 55 -15.95 -27.51 7.93
CA ALA A 55 -14.89 -28.30 7.31
C ALA A 55 -13.53 -27.63 7.54
N GLU A 56 -13.46 -26.30 7.38
CA GLU A 56 -12.26 -25.52 7.72
C GLU A 56 -11.90 -25.64 9.21
N GLU A 57 -12.87 -25.55 10.12
CA GLU A 57 -12.63 -25.70 11.56
C GLU A 57 -12.04 -27.08 11.88
N ARG A 58 -12.62 -28.16 11.32
CA ARG A 58 -12.11 -29.52 11.52
C ARG A 58 -10.68 -29.68 11.01
N ALA A 59 -10.37 -29.07 9.86
CA ALA A 59 -9.01 -29.04 9.33
C ALA A 59 -8.06 -28.23 10.23
N GLN A 60 -8.51 -27.11 10.79
CA GLN A 60 -7.72 -26.28 11.69
C GLN A 60 -7.50 -26.93 13.06
N GLN A 61 -8.49 -27.62 13.63
CA GLN A 61 -8.33 -28.32 14.92
C GLN A 61 -7.39 -29.53 14.82
N ALA A 62 -7.21 -30.10 13.62
CA ALA A 62 -6.20 -31.12 13.36
C ALA A 62 -4.76 -30.55 13.43
N GLU A 63 -4.61 -29.23 13.32
CA GLU A 63 -3.35 -28.51 13.51
C GLU A 63 -3.33 -27.86 14.91
N ALA A 64 -2.27 -28.08 15.69
CA ALA A 64 -2.14 -27.44 16.99
C ALA A 64 -2.10 -25.90 16.84
N SER A 65 -2.66 -25.17 17.80
CA SER A 65 -2.60 -23.70 17.82
C SER A 65 -1.15 -23.22 17.77
N ILE A 66 -0.78 -22.56 16.68
CA ILE A 66 0.62 -22.25 16.38
C ILE A 66 1.07 -21.02 17.16
N SER A 67 2.08 -21.18 18.02
CA SER A 67 2.69 -20.04 18.71
C SER A 67 3.48 -19.16 17.74
N MET A 68 3.70 -17.88 18.07
CA MET A 68 4.49 -16.96 17.21
C MET A 68 5.90 -17.51 16.92
N TRP A 69 6.49 -18.20 17.91
CA TRP A 69 7.79 -18.87 17.76
C TRP A 69 7.72 -20.10 16.88
N GLU A 70 6.67 -20.91 16.99
CA GLU A 70 6.43 -22.05 16.10
C GLU A 70 6.17 -21.61 14.66
N LEU A 71 5.52 -20.46 14.44
CA LEU A 71 5.30 -19.90 13.11
C LEU A 71 6.62 -19.61 12.38
N LEU A 72 7.61 -19.08 13.09
CA LEU A 72 8.95 -18.78 12.55
C LEU A 72 9.80 -20.04 12.37
N CYS A 73 9.65 -21.01 13.27
CA CYS A 73 10.41 -22.25 13.26
C CYS A 73 9.83 -23.33 12.35
N SER A 74 8.55 -23.26 11.99
CA SER A 74 7.85 -24.29 11.23
C SER A 74 8.29 -24.31 9.75
N PRO A 75 8.81 -25.44 9.24
CA PRO A 75 9.26 -25.54 7.86
C PRO A 75 8.13 -25.39 6.84
N THR A 76 6.89 -25.74 7.19
CA THR A 76 5.72 -25.62 6.31
C THR A 76 5.25 -24.16 6.16
N LEU A 77 5.44 -23.34 7.19
CA LEU A 77 4.98 -21.94 7.21
C LEU A 77 6.04 -20.92 6.84
N ARG A 78 7.33 -21.30 6.87
CA ARG A 78 8.45 -20.42 6.52
C ARG A 78 8.33 -19.81 5.12
N ALA A 79 7.91 -20.59 4.12
CA ALA A 79 7.80 -20.08 2.75
C ALA A 79 6.68 -19.03 2.59
N PRO A 80 5.42 -19.28 3.02
CA PRO A 80 4.39 -18.24 3.06
C PRO A 80 4.77 -17.01 3.88
N LEU A 81 5.42 -17.22 5.04
CA LEU A 81 5.86 -16.14 5.92
C LEU A 81 6.92 -15.26 5.23
N LEU A 82 7.92 -15.88 4.62
CA LEU A 82 8.96 -15.16 3.87
C LEU A 82 8.36 -14.35 2.72
N ILE A 83 7.40 -14.93 1.98
CA ILE A 83 6.70 -14.23 0.91
C ILE A 83 5.96 -13.01 1.46
N GLY A 84 5.21 -13.17 2.56
CA GLY A 84 4.49 -12.06 3.21
C GLY A 84 5.41 -10.94 3.68
N VAL A 85 6.53 -11.30 4.33
CA VAL A 85 7.54 -10.34 4.79
C VAL A 85 8.18 -9.61 3.62
N VAL A 86 8.63 -10.33 2.58
CA VAL A 86 9.24 -9.73 1.39
C VAL A 86 8.25 -8.85 0.64
N MET A 87 6.98 -9.26 0.54
CA MET A 87 5.93 -8.42 -0.04
C MET A 87 5.75 -7.12 0.73
N GLN A 88 5.68 -7.17 2.07
CA GLN A 88 5.51 -5.98 2.89
C GLN A 88 6.75 -5.06 2.83
N LEU A 89 7.95 -5.65 2.86
CA LEU A 89 9.20 -4.90 2.70
C LEU A 89 9.27 -4.25 1.31
N SER A 90 8.91 -4.96 0.24
CA SER A 90 8.92 -4.42 -1.12
C SER A 90 7.99 -3.21 -1.26
N GLN A 91 6.84 -3.20 -0.57
CA GLN A 91 5.94 -2.05 -0.54
C GLN A 91 6.57 -0.86 0.17
N GLN A 92 7.15 -1.05 1.36
CA GLN A 92 7.74 0.05 2.13
C GLN A 92 9.03 0.60 1.50
N LEU A 93 9.90 -0.30 1.02
CA LEU A 93 11.19 0.02 0.41
C LEU A 93 11.07 0.51 -1.04
N SER A 94 9.87 0.48 -1.62
CA SER A 94 9.60 1.07 -2.93
C SER A 94 9.82 2.60 -2.97
N GLY A 95 9.92 3.25 -1.80
CA GLY A 95 10.08 4.69 -1.67
C GLY A 95 8.76 5.46 -1.74
N ILE A 96 7.61 4.77 -1.80
CA ILE A 96 6.29 5.39 -1.91
C ILE A 96 6.00 6.37 -0.77
N ASN A 97 6.43 6.07 0.46
CA ASN A 97 6.28 6.97 1.60
C ASN A 97 7.04 8.28 1.38
N ALA A 98 8.27 8.22 0.86
CA ALA A 98 9.05 9.42 0.57
C ALA A 98 8.37 10.28 -0.50
N VAL A 99 7.81 9.65 -1.55
CA VAL A 99 7.01 10.36 -2.55
C VAL A 99 5.79 11.02 -1.91
N PHE A 100 5.04 10.33 -1.06
CA PHE A 100 3.87 10.92 -0.40
C PHE A 100 4.24 12.10 0.50
N TYR A 101 5.21 11.93 1.40
CA TYR A 101 5.57 12.96 2.38
C TYR A 101 6.29 14.16 1.75
N TYR A 102 7.12 13.93 0.73
CA TYR A 102 7.95 14.98 0.15
C TYR A 102 7.49 15.45 -1.24
N SER A 103 6.37 14.95 -1.78
CA SER A 103 5.88 15.33 -3.11
C SER A 103 5.80 16.84 -3.31
N THR A 104 5.18 17.59 -2.39
CA THR A 104 5.05 19.04 -2.52
C THR A 104 6.42 19.71 -2.52
N SER A 105 7.31 19.30 -1.61
CA SER A 105 8.69 19.81 -1.52
C SER A 105 9.51 19.46 -2.77
N LEU A 106 9.31 18.30 -3.38
CA LEU A 106 9.97 17.89 -4.62
C LEU A 106 9.49 18.75 -5.79
N PHE A 107 8.19 19.05 -5.86
CA PHE A 107 7.64 19.92 -6.90
C PHE A 107 8.06 21.37 -6.73
N THR A 108 8.03 21.93 -5.52
CA THR A 108 8.53 23.29 -5.27
C THR A 108 10.02 23.39 -5.56
N SER A 109 10.82 22.41 -5.13
CA SER A 109 12.24 22.32 -5.45
C SER A 109 12.48 22.23 -6.95
N SER A 110 11.56 21.66 -7.72
CA SER A 110 11.64 21.57 -9.18
C SER A 110 11.33 22.89 -9.90
N GLY A 111 10.87 23.92 -9.18
CA GLY A 111 10.58 25.26 -9.72
C GLY A 111 9.10 25.60 -9.80
N LEU A 112 8.21 24.74 -9.29
CA LEU A 112 6.79 25.07 -9.17
C LEU A 112 6.56 26.07 -8.02
N THR A 113 5.57 26.94 -8.18
CA THR A 113 5.08 27.77 -7.08
C THR A 113 4.41 26.89 -6.02
N ASP A 114 4.38 27.32 -4.76
CA ASP A 114 3.77 26.55 -3.66
C ASP A 114 2.33 26.12 -3.96
N GLU A 115 1.52 27.01 -4.55
CA GLU A 115 0.14 26.69 -4.93
C GLU A 115 0.08 25.62 -6.02
N SER A 116 0.87 25.75 -7.09
CA SER A 116 0.91 24.75 -8.16
C SER A 116 1.48 23.41 -7.70
N ALA A 117 2.45 23.41 -6.77
CA ALA A 117 3.01 22.20 -6.18
C ALA A 117 1.98 21.45 -5.31
N LYS A 118 1.16 22.16 -4.54
CA LYS A 118 0.04 21.56 -3.79
C LYS A 118 -0.99 20.92 -4.73
N PHE A 119 -1.35 21.60 -5.82
CA PHE A 119 -2.25 21.03 -6.84
C PHE A 119 -1.65 19.79 -7.52
N ALA A 120 -0.35 19.80 -7.81
CA ALA A 120 0.35 18.64 -8.35
C ALA A 120 0.34 17.46 -7.36
N THR A 121 0.59 17.70 -6.07
CA THR A 121 0.47 16.67 -5.01
C THR A 121 -0.96 16.13 -4.90
N MET A 122 -1.97 16.99 -5.00
CA MET A 122 -3.37 16.55 -5.03
C MET A 122 -3.65 15.66 -6.25
N GLY A 123 -3.05 15.99 -7.40
CA GLY A 123 -3.08 15.16 -8.61
C GLY A 123 -2.49 13.76 -8.39
N ILE A 124 -1.37 13.64 -7.67
CA ILE A 124 -0.82 12.32 -7.26
C ILE A 124 -1.87 11.53 -6.47
N GLY A 125 -2.55 12.17 -5.52
CA GLY A 125 -3.62 11.54 -4.73
C GLY A 125 -4.79 11.05 -5.60
N ALA A 126 -5.23 11.86 -6.56
CA ALA A 126 -6.28 11.49 -7.51
C ALA A 126 -5.86 10.31 -8.39
N ILE A 127 -4.62 10.31 -8.90
CA ILE A 127 -4.07 9.21 -9.70
C ILE A 127 -3.97 7.94 -8.85
N MET A 128 -3.57 8.04 -7.58
CA MET A 128 -3.53 6.89 -6.67
C MET A 128 -4.91 6.26 -6.56
N VAL A 129 -5.95 7.04 -6.24
CA VAL A 129 -7.33 6.53 -6.13
C VAL A 129 -7.79 5.91 -7.44
N GLY A 130 -7.57 6.59 -8.57
CA GLY A 130 -7.92 6.07 -9.89
C GLY A 130 -7.23 4.74 -10.21
N MET A 131 -5.92 4.65 -9.96
CA MET A 131 -5.15 3.42 -10.19
C MET A 131 -5.54 2.31 -9.22
N THR A 132 -5.89 2.62 -7.96
CA THR A 132 -6.44 1.63 -7.02
C THR A 132 -7.75 1.04 -7.55
N LEU A 133 -8.67 1.87 -8.06
CA LEU A 133 -9.92 1.40 -8.65
C LEU A 133 -9.69 0.55 -9.90
N VAL A 134 -8.73 0.91 -10.76
CA VAL A 134 -8.33 0.10 -11.91
C VAL A 134 -7.66 -1.21 -11.49
N SER A 135 -6.90 -1.22 -10.39
CA SER A 135 -6.19 -2.40 -9.91
C SER A 135 -7.14 -3.48 -9.41
N LEU A 136 -8.31 -3.12 -8.86
CA LEU A 136 -9.28 -4.09 -8.33
C LEU A 136 -9.73 -5.13 -9.38
N PRO A 137 -10.35 -4.74 -10.52
CA PRO A 137 -10.77 -5.73 -11.53
C PRO A 137 -9.58 -6.35 -12.27
N LEU A 138 -8.45 -5.65 -12.34
CA LEU A 138 -7.25 -6.17 -13.01
C LEU A 138 -6.61 -7.29 -12.20
N MET A 139 -6.61 -7.17 -10.87
CA MET A 139 -6.09 -8.18 -9.95
C MET A 139 -6.74 -9.55 -10.16
N ASP A 140 -8.06 -9.57 -10.38
CA ASP A 140 -8.81 -10.81 -10.60
C ASP A 140 -8.53 -11.42 -11.98
N ARG A 141 -8.18 -10.59 -12.98
CA ARG A 141 -7.92 -11.04 -14.36
C ARG A 141 -6.48 -11.47 -14.61
N THR A 142 -5.49 -10.71 -14.16
CA THR A 142 -4.05 -10.94 -14.45
C THR A 142 -3.33 -11.71 -13.34
N GLY A 143 -3.97 -11.85 -12.19
CA GLY A 143 -3.38 -12.46 -11.00
C GLY A 143 -2.52 -11.51 -10.17
N ARG A 144 -2.46 -11.77 -8.86
CA ARG A 144 -1.80 -10.92 -7.86
C ARG A 144 -0.29 -10.79 -8.04
N ARG A 145 0.40 -11.90 -8.32
CA ARG A 145 1.87 -11.93 -8.49
C ARG A 145 2.32 -11.07 -9.67
N THR A 146 1.64 -11.23 -10.80
CA THR A 146 1.93 -10.50 -12.04
C THR A 146 1.78 -9.00 -11.83
N LEU A 147 0.66 -8.58 -11.22
CA LEU A 147 0.39 -7.16 -10.96
C LEU A 147 1.43 -6.55 -10.01
N HIS A 148 1.85 -7.27 -8.98
CA HIS A 148 2.89 -6.81 -8.05
C HIS A 148 4.25 -6.62 -8.73
N LEU A 149 4.66 -7.58 -9.57
CA LEU A 149 5.93 -7.51 -10.30
C LEU A 149 5.96 -6.37 -11.32
N TYR A 150 4.88 -6.16 -12.07
CA TYR A 150 4.77 -5.01 -12.97
C TYR A 150 4.80 -3.68 -12.22
N GLY A 151 4.12 -3.60 -11.08
CA GLY A 151 4.16 -2.43 -10.20
C GLY A 151 5.59 -2.10 -9.77
N LEU A 152 6.31 -3.08 -9.20
CA LEU A 152 7.71 -2.90 -8.80
C LEU A 152 8.63 -2.53 -9.97
N GLY A 153 8.43 -3.15 -11.14
CA GLY A 153 9.19 -2.83 -12.35
C GLY A 153 8.97 -1.39 -12.82
N GLY A 154 7.72 -0.93 -12.84
CA GLY A 154 7.37 0.46 -13.16
C GLY A 154 7.99 1.43 -12.16
N MET A 155 7.87 1.17 -10.86
CA MET A 155 8.46 2.01 -9.81
C MET A 155 9.98 2.11 -9.94
N PHE A 156 10.67 1.01 -10.24
CA PHE A 156 12.11 1.00 -10.47
C PHE A 156 12.50 1.92 -11.62
N ILE A 157 11.82 1.82 -12.76
CA ILE A 157 12.06 2.66 -13.95
C ILE A 157 11.83 4.14 -13.63
N PHE A 158 10.70 4.49 -13.01
CA PHE A 158 10.40 5.89 -12.67
C PHE A 158 11.33 6.46 -11.60
N SER A 159 11.79 5.64 -10.65
CA SER A 159 12.78 6.06 -9.66
C SER A 159 14.12 6.43 -10.30
N ILE A 160 14.55 5.66 -11.32
CA ILE A 160 15.73 6.03 -12.14
C ILE A 160 15.50 7.38 -12.82
N PHE A 161 14.33 7.60 -13.44
CA PHE A 161 14.03 8.89 -14.08
C PHE A 161 14.06 10.07 -13.11
N ILE A 162 13.48 9.92 -11.92
CA ILE A 162 13.51 10.96 -10.87
C ILE A 162 14.96 11.23 -10.45
N THR A 163 15.75 10.18 -10.24
CA THR A 163 17.16 10.29 -9.82
C THR A 163 17.99 11.01 -10.88
N ILE A 164 17.85 10.65 -12.16
CA ILE A 164 18.54 11.31 -13.27
C ILE A 164 18.12 12.78 -13.36
N SER A 165 16.83 13.08 -13.25
CA SER A 165 16.32 14.44 -13.31
C SER A 165 16.89 15.31 -12.18
N PHE A 166 17.00 14.75 -10.97
CA PHE A 166 17.61 15.42 -9.83
C PHE A 166 19.11 15.64 -10.04
N LEU A 167 19.84 14.64 -10.57
CA LEU A 167 21.27 14.75 -10.85
C LEU A 167 21.57 15.84 -11.89
N ILE A 168 20.77 15.93 -12.96
CA ILE A 168 20.89 16.99 -13.98
C ILE A 168 20.71 18.36 -13.33
N LYS A 169 19.69 18.53 -12.47
CA LYS A 169 19.45 19.79 -11.76
C LYS A 169 20.64 20.20 -10.90
N VAL A 170 21.21 19.26 -10.13
CA VAL A 170 22.40 19.50 -9.29
C VAL A 170 23.62 19.86 -10.14
N CYS A 171 23.84 19.15 -11.25
CA CYS A 171 24.95 19.41 -12.17
C CYS A 171 24.85 20.81 -12.79
N LEU A 172 23.65 21.21 -13.25
CA LEU A 172 23.40 22.55 -13.79
C LEU A 172 23.69 23.63 -12.74
N ILE A 173 23.16 23.48 -11.53
CA ILE A 173 23.40 24.44 -10.42
C ILE A 173 24.91 24.55 -10.15
N ASN A 174 25.63 23.43 -10.08
CA ASN A 174 27.07 23.42 -9.87
C ASN A 174 27.82 24.15 -11.01
N GLN A 175 27.40 23.94 -12.26
CA GLN A 175 28.00 24.62 -13.41
C GLN A 175 27.73 26.13 -13.41
N TYR A 176 26.52 26.57 -13.05
CA TYR A 176 26.21 27.99 -12.86
C TYR A 176 27.03 28.60 -11.72
N PHE A 177 27.19 27.89 -10.60
CA PHE A 177 27.98 28.34 -9.45
C PHE A 177 29.47 28.47 -9.79
N ILE A 178 30.05 27.49 -10.48
CA ILE A 178 31.44 27.54 -10.97
C ILE A 178 31.61 28.68 -11.99
N GLY A 179 30.65 28.86 -12.90
CA GLY A 179 30.65 29.98 -13.86
C GLY A 179 30.61 31.35 -13.17
N MET A 180 29.78 31.49 -12.15
CA MET A 180 29.70 32.70 -11.32
C MET A 180 30.99 32.95 -10.53
N LEU A 181 31.60 31.92 -9.95
CA LEU A 181 32.91 32.04 -9.29
C LEU A 181 34.01 32.46 -10.27
N LYS A 182 34.03 31.88 -11.48
CA LYS A 182 35.01 32.25 -12.51
C LYS A 182 34.85 33.70 -12.98
N ASN A 183 33.61 34.20 -13.01
CA ASN A 183 33.31 35.60 -13.33
C ASN A 183 33.64 36.55 -12.16
N SER A 184 33.37 36.14 -10.91
CA SER A 184 33.64 36.93 -9.70
C SER A 184 35.13 37.00 -9.34
N VAL A 185 35.91 35.96 -9.64
CA VAL A 185 37.36 35.89 -9.38
C VAL A 185 38.16 36.60 -10.49
N GLY A 186 37.51 37.13 -11.54
CA GLY A 186 38.19 37.93 -12.56
C GLY A 186 39.31 37.17 -13.28
N LEU A 187 39.15 35.85 -13.47
CA LEU A 187 40.17 35.00 -14.11
C LEU A 187 40.31 35.22 -15.63
N HIS A 188 39.63 36.23 -16.19
CA HIS A 188 39.81 36.64 -17.58
C HIS A 188 41.00 37.62 -17.76
N LYS A 189 41.62 38.09 -16.66
CA LYS A 189 42.79 39.00 -16.72
C LYS A 189 44.15 38.32 -16.58
N TRP A 190 44.22 37.02 -16.28
CA TRP A 190 45.49 36.30 -16.04
C TRP A 190 45.92 35.35 -17.16
N ILE A 191 45.14 35.22 -18.24
CA ILE A 191 45.55 34.53 -19.47
C ILE A 191 45.61 35.58 -20.58
N LYS A 192 46.69 36.36 -20.58
CA LYS A 192 47.21 37.06 -21.76
C LYS A 192 48.72 37.13 -21.65
#